data_AF-A0A2M8JAY9-F1
#
_entry.id   AF-A0A2M8JAY9-F1
#
_cell.length_a   1.000
_cell.length_b   1.000
_cell.length_c   1.000
_cell.angle_alpha   90.00
_cell.angle_beta   90.00
_cell.angle_gamma   90.00
#
_symmetry.space_group_name_H-M   'P 1'
#
loop_
_entity.id
_entity.type
_entity.pdbx_description
1 polymer ?
#
loop_
_entity_poly.entity_id
_entity_poly.type
_entity_poly.pdbx_seq_one_letter_code
_entity_poly.pdbx_strand_id
1 'polypeptide(L)'
;MNRNRVLKIILKVVLIIAIIYFIVLPFSNWFIGYHGYEKEKMRRNSWGNIAESKYRNAFVEKLDFKSNLKIDSFQIFIEKGFKWGYFSSNKTSFNFEESKFPYQISHTDRTDNNDVVYSFIENQKFDSIDEHHTVFLKKPILNDTLIMRITKLRLIEINGTNKLIQDSIGYIKVYQKK
;
A
#
# COMPACT_ATOMS: atom_id res chain seq x y z
N MET A 1 23.35 -38.06 41.16
CA MET A 1 22.26 -37.83 40.18
C MET A 1 22.69 -38.38 38.82
N ASN A 2 21.88 -39.23 38.18
CA ASN A 2 22.31 -39.99 36.99
C ASN A 2 22.62 -39.04 35.81
N ARG A 3 23.86 -39.05 35.29
CA ARG A 3 24.35 -38.10 34.26
C ARG A 3 23.43 -38.04 33.04
N ASN A 4 22.87 -39.18 32.66
CA ASN A 4 21.92 -39.29 31.55
C ASN A 4 20.57 -38.62 31.85
N ARG A 5 20.15 -38.54 33.11
CA ARG A 5 18.93 -37.84 33.53
C ARG A 5 19.12 -36.33 33.46
N VAL A 6 20.30 -35.84 33.85
CA VAL A 6 20.67 -34.41 33.77
C VAL A 6 20.76 -33.93 32.32
N LEU A 7 21.43 -34.70 31.46
CA LEU A 7 21.53 -34.39 30.02
C LEU A 7 20.16 -34.35 29.33
N LYS A 8 19.25 -35.29 29.66
CA LYS A 8 17.88 -35.27 29.14
C LYS A 8 17.09 -34.03 29.58
N ILE A 9 17.31 -33.54 30.80
CA ILE A 9 16.68 -32.31 31.29
C ILE A 9 17.23 -31.09 30.54
N ILE A 10 18.55 -30.99 30.39
CA ILE A 10 19.19 -29.89 29.65
C ILE A 10 18.70 -29.85 28.20
N LEU A 11 18.65 -31.00 27.52
CA LEU A 11 18.16 -31.08 26.14
C LEU A 11 16.70 -30.61 26.02
N LYS A 12 15.83 -30.99 26.97
CA LYS A 12 14.43 -30.51 27.00
C LYS A 12 14.36 -29.00 27.16
N VAL A 13 15.17 -28.42 28.05
CA VAL A 13 15.21 -26.97 28.27
C VAL A 13 15.68 -26.24 27.01
N VAL A 14 16.75 -26.71 26.36
CA VAL A 14 17.25 -26.13 25.10
C VAL A 14 16.19 -26.22 24.00
N LEU A 15 15.50 -27.34 23.88
CA LEU A 15 14.43 -27.51 22.89
C LEU A 15 13.27 -26.55 23.14
N ILE A 16 12.85 -26.37 24.40
CA ILE A 16 11.81 -25.41 24.77
C ILE A 16 12.22 -23.98 24.43
N ILE A 17 13.45 -23.59 24.76
CA ILE A 17 13.99 -22.26 24.43
C ILE A 17 14.02 -22.07 22.91
N ALA A 18 14.45 -23.07 22.15
CA ALA A 18 14.45 -23.02 20.69
C ALA A 18 13.03 -22.85 20.12
N ILE A 19 12.05 -23.60 20.63
CA ILE A 19 10.64 -23.45 20.21
C ILE A 19 10.13 -22.04 20.52
N ILE A 20 10.40 -21.51 21.70
CA ILE A 20 9.97 -20.16 22.08
C ILE A 20 10.61 -19.13 21.14
N TYR A 21 11.92 -19.22 20.91
CA TYR A 21 12.67 -18.23 20.15
C TYR A 21 12.36 -18.27 18.65
N PHE A 22 12.22 -19.46 18.06
CA PHE A 22 12.03 -19.60 16.61
C PHE A 22 10.57 -19.66 16.16
N ILE A 23 9.64 -19.98 17.07
CA ILE A 23 8.22 -20.14 16.71
C ILE A 23 7.35 -19.11 17.44
N VAL A 24 7.38 -19.11 18.78
CA VAL A 24 6.44 -18.31 19.57
C VAL A 24 6.72 -16.81 19.43
N LEU A 25 7.98 -16.39 19.53
CA LEU A 25 8.33 -14.97 19.43
C LEU A 25 8.05 -14.39 18.02
N PRO A 26 8.46 -15.03 16.91
CA PRO A 26 8.13 -14.54 15.57
C PRO A 26 6.63 -14.49 15.31
N PHE A 27 5.89 -15.51 15.74
CA PHE A 27 4.43 -15.53 15.59
C PHE A 27 3.76 -14.41 16.40
N SER A 28 4.18 -14.23 17.66
CA SER A 28 3.63 -13.17 18.53
C SER A 28 3.96 -11.79 17.98
N ASN A 29 5.18 -11.57 17.50
CA ASN A 29 5.58 -10.31 16.88
C ASN A 29 4.76 -10.01 15.62
N TRP A 30 4.53 -11.02 14.77
CA TRP A 30 3.66 -10.89 13.60
C TRP A 30 2.21 -10.59 14.00
N PHE A 31 1.67 -11.30 14.99
CA PHE A 31 0.30 -11.14 15.46
C PHE A 31 0.06 -9.76 16.10
N ILE A 32 0.94 -9.33 17.01
CA ILE A 32 0.93 -7.99 17.61
C ILE A 32 1.16 -6.93 16.53
N GLY A 33 2.06 -7.18 15.59
CA GLY A 33 2.33 -6.27 14.47
C GLY A 33 1.18 -6.15 13.46
N TYR A 34 0.25 -7.11 13.45
CA TYR A 34 -0.93 -7.07 12.59
C TYR A 34 -2.10 -6.41 13.32
N HIS A 35 -2.49 -6.95 14.47
CA HIS A 35 -3.65 -6.48 15.25
C HIS A 35 -3.37 -5.24 16.08
N GLY A 36 -2.14 -5.07 16.61
CA GLY A 36 -1.77 -3.91 17.43
C GLY A 36 -1.64 -2.62 16.63
N TYR A 37 -1.34 -2.71 15.33
CA TYR A 37 -1.38 -1.56 14.41
C TYR A 37 -2.73 -1.44 13.68
N GLU A 38 -3.73 -2.24 14.08
CA GLU A 38 -5.05 -2.30 13.46
C GLU A 38 -4.98 -2.36 11.92
N LYS A 39 -4.02 -3.13 11.37
CA LYS A 39 -3.81 -3.18 9.91
C LYS A 39 -5.05 -3.64 9.17
N GLU A 40 -5.86 -4.48 9.83
CA GLU A 40 -7.17 -4.91 9.39
C GLU A 40 -8.16 -3.75 9.19
N LYS A 41 -8.04 -2.66 9.95
CA LYS A 41 -8.87 -1.46 9.80
C LYS A 41 -8.28 -0.41 8.88
N MET A 42 -7.20 -0.73 8.14
CA MET A 42 -6.64 0.18 7.15
C MET A 42 -7.34 0.00 5.81
N ARG A 43 -7.82 1.13 5.27
CA ARG A 43 -8.40 1.22 3.94
C ARG A 43 -7.35 0.94 2.88
N ARG A 44 -7.67 0.13 1.88
CA ARG A 44 -6.77 -0.22 0.77
C ARG A 44 -7.42 -0.01 -0.60
N ASN A 45 -6.58 0.34 -1.57
CA ASN A 45 -6.93 0.49 -2.98
C ASN A 45 -6.49 -0.71 -3.81
N SER A 46 -6.92 -0.76 -5.07
CA SER A 46 -6.49 -1.80 -6.03
C SER A 46 -5.14 -1.51 -6.68
N TRP A 47 -4.35 -0.55 -6.17
CA TRP A 47 -2.99 -0.26 -6.64
C TRP A 47 -2.85 -0.15 -8.17
N GLY A 48 -3.83 0.47 -8.83
CA GLY A 48 -3.77 0.64 -10.28
C GLY A 48 -4.21 -0.58 -11.09
N ASN A 49 -4.73 -1.65 -10.47
CA ASN A 49 -5.29 -2.79 -11.18
C ASN A 49 -6.79 -2.61 -11.44
N ILE A 50 -7.15 -2.14 -12.64
CA ILE A 50 -8.56 -1.98 -13.05
C ILE A 50 -9.31 -3.32 -13.04
N ALA A 51 -8.66 -4.42 -13.44
CA ALA A 51 -9.31 -5.73 -13.50
C ALA A 51 -9.73 -6.20 -12.10
N GLU A 52 -8.87 -6.00 -11.10
CA GLU A 52 -9.18 -6.28 -9.71
C GLU A 52 -10.34 -5.40 -9.20
N SER A 53 -10.32 -4.10 -9.48
CA SER A 53 -11.39 -3.19 -9.06
C SER A 53 -12.73 -3.55 -9.69
N LYS A 54 -12.73 -3.97 -10.97
CA LYS A 54 -13.93 -4.49 -11.66
C LYS A 54 -14.42 -5.81 -11.07
N TYR A 55 -13.53 -6.77 -10.82
CA TYR A 55 -13.86 -8.05 -10.18
C TYR A 55 -14.56 -7.83 -8.83
N ARG A 56 -14.13 -6.79 -8.11
CA ARG A 56 -14.70 -6.40 -6.83
C ARG A 56 -16.01 -5.62 -6.92
N ASN A 57 -16.50 -5.26 -8.11
CA ASN A 57 -17.58 -4.29 -8.33
C ASN A 57 -17.31 -2.90 -7.73
N ALA A 58 -16.03 -2.55 -7.55
CA ALA A 58 -15.57 -1.27 -7.00
C ALA A 58 -15.24 -0.25 -8.09
N PHE A 59 -14.99 -0.68 -9.32
CA PHE A 59 -14.65 0.24 -10.41
C PHE A 59 -15.79 1.23 -10.70
N VAL A 60 -15.47 2.53 -10.75
CA VAL A 60 -16.42 3.59 -11.13
C VAL A 60 -16.07 4.13 -12.50
N GLU A 61 -14.90 4.73 -12.64
CA GLU A 61 -14.51 5.42 -13.86
C GLU A 61 -12.99 5.46 -14.01
N LYS A 62 -12.50 5.32 -15.25
CA LYS A 62 -11.08 5.52 -15.57
C LYS A 62 -10.80 7.02 -15.74
N LEU A 63 -9.75 7.51 -15.09
CA LEU A 63 -9.32 8.90 -15.23
C LEU A 63 -8.35 9.04 -16.41
N ASP A 64 -8.39 10.20 -17.04
CA ASP A 64 -7.45 10.56 -18.10
C ASP A 64 -6.20 11.20 -17.50
N PHE A 65 -5.09 11.07 -18.21
CA PHE A 65 -3.84 11.69 -17.78
C PHE A 65 -3.00 12.20 -18.96
N LYS A 66 -2.18 13.21 -18.66
CA LYS A 66 -1.16 13.75 -19.55
C LYS A 66 0.16 13.83 -18.81
N SER A 67 1.20 13.27 -19.40
CA SER A 67 2.55 13.23 -18.84
C SER A 67 3.52 13.96 -19.77
N ASN A 68 4.58 14.53 -19.19
CA ASN A 68 5.73 15.04 -19.94
C ASN A 68 6.71 13.93 -20.36
N LEU A 69 6.54 12.71 -19.82
CA LEU A 69 7.31 11.51 -20.13
C LEU A 69 6.42 10.44 -20.77
N LYS A 70 7.00 9.59 -21.60
CA LYS A 70 6.33 8.38 -22.09
C LYS A 70 6.14 7.40 -20.92
N ILE A 71 4.90 6.99 -20.66
CA ILE A 71 4.54 6.06 -19.58
C ILE A 71 3.62 5.00 -20.16
N ASP A 72 4.05 3.74 -20.16
CA ASP A 72 3.37 2.68 -20.90
C ASP A 72 2.37 1.87 -20.04
N SER A 73 2.53 1.82 -18.71
CA SER A 73 1.72 0.97 -17.82
C SER A 73 0.94 1.70 -16.73
N PHE A 74 0.90 3.03 -16.75
CA PHE A 74 0.20 3.81 -15.73
C PHE A 74 -1.32 3.77 -15.91
N GLN A 75 -2.00 3.30 -14.87
CA GLN A 75 -3.45 3.31 -14.77
C GLN A 75 -3.84 4.20 -13.60
N ILE A 76 -4.92 4.96 -13.77
CA ILE A 76 -5.52 5.77 -12.72
C ILE A 76 -7.03 5.80 -12.90
N PHE A 77 -7.77 5.63 -11.80
CA PHE A 77 -9.22 5.48 -11.83
C PHE A 77 -9.84 5.77 -10.47
N ILE A 78 -11.14 6.04 -10.48
CA ILE A 78 -11.97 6.16 -9.27
C ILE A 78 -12.56 4.79 -8.95
N GLU A 79 -12.49 4.42 -7.68
CA GLU A 79 -13.19 3.27 -7.13
C GLU A 79 -14.14 3.65 -6.01
N LYS A 80 -15.26 2.95 -5.94
CA LYS A 80 -16.24 2.97 -4.86
C LYS A 80 -16.00 1.81 -3.90
N GLY A 81 -16.13 2.08 -2.61
CA GLY A 81 -15.86 1.07 -1.59
C GLY A 81 -14.37 0.73 -1.51
N PHE A 82 -14.02 -0.06 -0.50
CA PHE A 82 -12.63 -0.29 -0.18
C PHE A 82 -12.38 -1.61 0.53
N LYS A 83 -11.12 -2.06 0.46
CA LYS A 83 -10.64 -3.22 1.20
C LYS A 83 -10.18 -2.80 2.59
N TRP A 84 -10.33 -3.72 3.52
CA TRP A 84 -9.82 -3.65 4.88
C TRP A 84 -8.70 -4.69 5.03
N GLY A 85 -7.49 -4.27 5.41
CA GLY A 85 -6.37 -5.19 5.66
C GLY A 85 -5.55 -5.63 4.44
N TYR A 86 -4.30 -6.03 4.70
CA TYR A 86 -3.31 -6.44 3.68
C TYR A 86 -3.53 -7.87 3.14
N PHE A 87 -4.11 -8.78 3.93
CA PHE A 87 -4.20 -10.21 3.62
C PHE A 87 -5.61 -10.83 3.70
N SER A 88 -6.62 -10.12 4.22
CA SER A 88 -7.78 -10.81 4.84
C SER A 88 -9.16 -10.42 4.33
N SER A 89 -9.33 -9.42 3.46
CA SER A 89 -10.66 -9.14 2.90
C SER A 89 -10.72 -9.34 1.38
N ASN A 90 -11.14 -10.56 0.98
CA ASN A 90 -11.75 -10.78 -0.34
C ASN A 90 -13.07 -10.01 -0.51
N LYS A 91 -13.62 -9.49 0.60
CA LYS A 91 -14.84 -8.70 0.64
C LYS A 91 -14.49 -7.21 0.61
N THR A 92 -14.90 -6.54 -0.46
CA THR A 92 -14.93 -5.06 -0.50
C THR A 92 -16.06 -4.59 0.41
N SER A 93 -15.76 -3.70 1.36
CA SER A 93 -16.81 -3.00 2.09
C SER A 93 -17.38 -1.91 1.18
N PHE A 94 -18.67 -2.00 0.94
CA PHE A 94 -19.47 -0.95 0.32
C PHE A 94 -20.33 -0.24 1.36
N ASN A 95 -19.98 -0.29 2.65
CA ASN A 95 -20.79 0.36 3.67
C ASN A 95 -20.62 1.88 3.59
N PHE A 96 -21.36 2.50 2.67
CA PHE A 96 -21.38 3.93 2.36
C PHE A 96 -21.86 4.76 3.56
N GLU A 97 -22.61 4.17 4.49
CA GLU A 97 -23.14 4.85 5.68
C GLU A 97 -22.09 5.10 6.77
N GLU A 98 -21.00 4.32 6.80
CA GLU A 98 -19.94 4.45 7.81
C GLU A 98 -18.82 5.41 7.37
N SER A 99 -18.69 5.70 6.07
CA SER A 99 -17.58 6.51 5.55
C SER A 99 -18.06 7.81 4.92
N LYS A 100 -17.59 8.94 5.46
CA LYS A 100 -17.79 10.28 4.88
C LYS A 100 -17.19 10.42 3.46
N PHE A 101 -16.32 9.49 3.04
CA PHE A 101 -15.60 9.54 1.77
C PHE A 101 -15.68 8.18 1.06
N PRO A 102 -16.82 7.82 0.47
CA PRO A 102 -17.02 6.45 -0.03
C PRO A 102 -16.22 6.09 -1.29
N TYR A 103 -15.58 7.07 -1.93
CA TYR A 103 -14.79 6.89 -3.14
C TYR A 103 -13.32 7.14 -2.85
N GLN A 104 -12.44 6.58 -3.69
CA GLN A 104 -11.01 6.81 -3.62
C GLN A 104 -10.39 6.80 -5.01
N ILE A 105 -9.23 7.42 -5.14
CA ILE A 105 -8.42 7.35 -6.34
C ILE A 105 -7.43 6.19 -6.20
N SER A 106 -7.42 5.34 -7.22
CA SER A 106 -6.51 4.22 -7.36
C SER A 106 -5.60 4.48 -8.53
N HIS A 107 -4.31 4.23 -8.36
CA HIS A 107 -3.34 4.42 -9.42
C HIS A 107 -2.22 3.39 -9.31
N THR A 108 -1.52 3.21 -10.43
CA THR A 108 -0.28 2.43 -10.45
C THR A 108 0.74 3.17 -9.59
N ASP A 109 1.13 2.60 -8.45
CA ASP A 109 2.08 3.23 -7.54
C ASP A 109 3.51 3.21 -8.08
N ARG A 110 3.88 2.14 -8.78
CA ARG A 110 5.23 1.89 -9.28
C ARG A 110 5.23 1.23 -10.65
N THR A 111 6.31 1.44 -11.40
CA THR A 111 6.61 0.65 -12.60
C THR A 111 6.91 -0.80 -12.23
N ASP A 112 6.77 -1.72 -13.20
CA ASP A 112 7.03 -3.16 -13.00
C ASP A 112 8.46 -3.44 -12.53
N ASN A 113 9.41 -2.58 -12.91
CA ASN A 113 10.82 -2.67 -12.49
C ASN A 113 11.09 -2.01 -11.14
N ASN A 114 10.08 -1.45 -10.46
CA ASN A 114 10.17 -0.76 -9.16
C ASN A 114 11.16 0.43 -9.12
N ASP A 115 11.56 0.96 -10.27
CA ASP A 115 12.53 2.04 -10.39
C ASP A 115 11.87 3.42 -10.44
N VAL A 116 10.56 3.49 -10.67
CA VAL A 116 9.79 4.73 -10.71
C VAL A 116 8.57 4.63 -9.81
N VAL A 117 8.32 5.70 -9.06
CA VAL A 117 7.17 5.86 -8.16
C VAL A 117 6.33 7.04 -8.60
N TYR A 118 5.01 6.86 -8.55
CA TYR A 118 4.02 7.90 -8.81
C TYR A 118 3.37 8.32 -7.49
N SER A 119 3.37 9.62 -7.19
CA SER A 119 2.85 10.14 -5.92
C SER A 119 2.12 11.46 -6.11
N PHE A 120 1.01 11.67 -5.40
CA PHE A 120 0.31 12.95 -5.42
C PHE A 120 1.13 14.04 -4.73
N ILE A 121 1.11 15.26 -5.27
CA ILE A 121 1.73 16.42 -4.60
C ILE A 121 0.82 16.88 -3.46
N GLU A 122 1.37 17.02 -2.26
CA GLU A 122 0.63 17.29 -1.01
C GLU A 122 -0.11 18.63 -0.97
N ASN A 123 0.33 19.64 -1.74
CA ASN A 123 -0.26 20.99 -1.72
C ASN A 123 -1.57 21.13 -2.52
N GLN A 124 -2.23 20.02 -2.85
CA GLN A 124 -3.47 20.02 -3.61
C GLN A 124 -4.69 19.92 -2.69
N LYS A 125 -5.78 20.56 -3.10
CA LYS A 125 -7.05 20.48 -2.37
C LYS A 125 -7.72 19.15 -2.63
N PHE A 126 -7.60 18.24 -1.68
CA PHE A 126 -8.32 16.97 -1.67
C PHE A 126 -9.51 17.05 -0.71
N ASP A 127 -10.54 16.23 -0.96
CA ASP A 127 -11.62 16.01 0.00
C ASP A 127 -11.07 15.39 1.31
N SER A 128 -10.17 14.41 1.18
CA SER A 128 -9.34 13.85 2.25
C SER A 128 -8.16 13.07 1.67
N ILE A 129 -7.08 12.91 2.43
CA ILE A 129 -5.94 12.06 2.10
C ILE A 129 -5.50 11.30 3.36
N ASP A 130 -5.08 10.04 3.24
CA ASP A 130 -4.50 9.28 4.36
C ASP A 130 -2.97 9.41 4.44
N GLU A 131 -2.39 8.82 5.48
CA GLU A 131 -0.93 8.72 5.70
C GLU A 131 -0.20 7.92 4.60
N HIS A 132 -0.95 7.19 3.76
CA HIS A 132 -0.42 6.44 2.62
C HIS A 132 -0.61 7.17 1.29
N HIS A 133 -0.99 8.45 1.33
CA HIS A 133 -1.25 9.30 0.17
C HIS A 133 -2.40 8.80 -0.74
N THR A 134 -3.31 7.99 -0.20
CA THR A 134 -4.55 7.62 -0.88
C THR A 134 -5.52 8.78 -0.81
N VAL A 135 -5.96 9.27 -1.98
CA VAL A 135 -6.94 10.35 -2.07
C VAL A 135 -8.34 9.77 -1.95
N PHE A 136 -9.13 10.30 -1.01
CA PHE A 136 -10.55 9.94 -0.86
C PHE A 136 -11.46 11.05 -1.35
N LEU A 137 -12.61 10.67 -1.89
CA LEU A 137 -13.60 11.59 -2.46
C LEU A 137 -14.98 11.36 -1.85
N LYS A 138 -15.73 12.44 -1.65
CA LYS A 138 -17.14 12.38 -1.22
C LYS A 138 -18.07 11.95 -2.35
N LYS A 139 -17.75 12.39 -3.56
CA LYS A 139 -18.44 12.07 -4.81
C LYS A 139 -17.42 11.51 -5.80
N PRO A 140 -17.84 10.72 -6.80
CA PRO A 140 -16.93 10.20 -7.83
C PRO A 140 -16.61 11.29 -8.87
N ILE A 141 -16.27 12.48 -8.41
CA ILE A 141 -16.06 13.67 -9.24
C ILE A 141 -14.74 14.31 -8.83
N LEU A 142 -13.92 14.57 -9.83
CA LEU A 142 -12.69 15.32 -9.69
C LEU A 142 -12.93 16.78 -10.13
N ASN A 143 -12.99 17.69 -9.16
CA ASN A 143 -13.30 19.11 -9.43
C ASN A 143 -12.15 19.83 -10.14
N ASP A 144 -10.91 19.47 -9.85
CA ASP A 144 -9.70 20.11 -10.38
C ASP A 144 -8.71 19.07 -10.92
N THR A 145 -7.84 19.49 -11.83
CA THR A 145 -6.75 18.63 -12.33
C THR A 145 -5.80 18.29 -11.19
N LEU A 146 -5.56 17.00 -10.96
CA LEU A 146 -4.57 16.56 -10.01
C LEU A 146 -3.18 16.48 -10.64
N ILE A 147 -2.15 16.69 -9.84
CA ILE A 147 -0.75 16.60 -10.24
C ILE A 147 -0.08 15.50 -9.43
N MET A 148 0.59 14.60 -10.14
CA MET A 148 1.42 13.58 -9.54
C MET A 148 2.88 13.80 -9.92
N ARG A 149 3.78 13.62 -8.98
CA ARG A 149 5.23 13.59 -9.21
C ARG A 149 5.65 12.20 -9.65
N ILE A 150 6.52 12.16 -10.66
CA ILE A 150 7.22 10.96 -11.11
C ILE A 150 8.61 10.98 -10.48
N THR A 151 8.89 10.01 -9.62
CA THR A 151 10.15 9.93 -8.87
C THR A 151 10.93 8.70 -9.30
N LYS A 152 12.16 8.88 -9.78
CA LYS A 152 13.08 7.78 -10.07
C LYS A 152 13.87 7.41 -8.83
N LEU A 153 13.86 6.13 -8.49
CA LEU A 153 14.63 5.53 -7.42
C LEU A 153 15.96 5.01 -7.97
N ARG A 154 17.07 5.42 -7.36
CA ARG A 154 18.41 4.95 -7.73
C ARG A 154 19.22 4.62 -6.49
N LEU A 155 19.93 3.51 -6.51
CA LEU A 155 20.94 3.21 -5.51
C LEU A 155 22.26 3.81 -5.97
N ILE A 156 22.90 4.59 -5.10
CA ILE A 156 24.26 5.07 -5.32
C ILE A 156 25.15 4.67 -4.14
N GLU A 157 26.41 4.39 -4.43
CA GLU A 157 27.39 4.12 -3.39
C GLU A 157 27.99 5.44 -2.90
N ILE A 158 27.90 5.70 -1.60
CA ILE A 158 28.57 6.82 -0.94
C ILE A 158 29.40 6.24 0.20
N ASN A 159 30.73 6.34 0.09
CA ASN A 159 31.69 5.85 1.08
C ASN A 159 31.49 4.37 1.46
N GLY A 160 31.35 3.48 0.46
CA GLY A 160 31.14 2.04 0.71
C GLY A 160 29.73 1.65 1.16
N THR A 161 28.80 2.61 1.26
CA THR A 161 27.42 2.37 1.67
C THR A 161 26.45 2.69 0.54
N ASN A 162 25.58 1.74 0.19
CA ASN A 162 24.50 1.96 -0.76
C ASN A 162 23.43 2.86 -0.14
N LYS A 163 23.17 4.01 -0.76
CA LYS A 163 22.12 4.95 -0.40
C LYS A 163 21.08 5.00 -1.51
N LEU A 164 19.80 4.96 -1.13
CA LEU A 164 18.69 5.17 -2.05
C LEU A 164 18.45 6.68 -2.24
N ILE A 165 18.55 7.13 -3.47
CA ILE A 165 18.22 8.49 -3.90
C ILE A 165 16.90 8.48 -4.66
N GLN A 166 16.17 9.57 -4.51
CA GLN A 166 14.89 9.83 -5.12
C GLN A 166 14.97 11.12 -5.93
N ASP A 167 14.91 11.02 -7.25
CA ASP A 167 14.96 12.18 -8.14
C ASP A 167 13.60 12.41 -8.78
N SER A 168 13.06 13.63 -8.68
CA SER A 168 11.88 14.01 -9.43
C SER A 168 12.23 14.13 -10.91
N ILE A 169 11.71 13.24 -11.74
CA ILE A 169 12.00 13.19 -13.19
C ILE A 169 10.87 13.78 -14.05
N GLY A 170 9.69 14.03 -13.48
CA GLY A 170 8.57 14.60 -14.22
C GLY A 170 7.28 14.68 -13.45
N TYR A 171 6.20 14.99 -14.17
CA TYR A 171 4.87 15.16 -13.59
C TYR A 171 3.79 14.59 -14.51
N ILE A 172 2.74 14.06 -13.88
CA ILE A 172 1.51 13.61 -14.54
C ILE A 172 0.39 14.54 -14.11
N LYS A 173 -0.35 15.08 -15.08
CA LYS A 173 -1.62 15.76 -14.86
C LYS A 173 -2.74 14.74 -15.03
N VAL A 174 -3.61 14.62 -14.05
CA VAL A 174 -4.73 13.68 -14.01
C VAL A 174 -6.01 14.47 -13.99
N TYR A 175 -6.97 14.12 -14.83
CA TYR A 175 -8.23 14.83 -14.95
C TYR A 175 -9.37 13.85 -15.30
N GLN A 176 -10.58 14.24 -14.92
CA GLN A 176 -11.79 13.54 -15.36
C GLN A 176 -12.27 14.15 -16.67
N LYS A 177 -12.62 13.31 -17.64
CA LYS A 177 -13.10 13.78 -18.94
C LYS A 177 -14.49 14.37 -18.77
N LYS A 178 -14.69 15.60 -19.29
CA LYS A 178 -16.00 16.24 -19.34
C LYS A 178 -16.81 15.74 -20.54
#